data_AF-A0A0N7ZD51-F1
#
_entry.id   AF-A0A0N7ZD51-F1
#
_cell.length_a   1.000
_cell.length_b   1.000
_cell.length_c   1.000
_cell.angle_alpha   90.00
_cell.angle_beta   90.00
_cell.angle_gamma   90.00
#
_symmetry.space_group_name_H-M   'P 1'
#
loop_
_entity.id
_entity.type
_entity.pdbx_description
1 polymer ?
#
loop_
_entity_poly.entity_id
_entity_poly.type
_entity_poly.pdbx_seq_one_letter_code
_entity_poly.pdbx_strand_id
1 'polypeptide(L)'
;MVVIMIMVNDILYVRPLHRYFYMSNLHPIWSGCYGPEGSRARTMEKLIKYLNNKGVLKYDGGMPTSLEDSGQQWDFPNAWAPLQHLAIMGLYEARNIHHAAEELSFELAEKWIRTNWKGYQELHAMFEKYNVTVVGKAGGGGEYEVQPGFGWSNGVAMRLLELFGDRLTPTEGNSAASPTLSLALGLLMGLLSLGVRSQFF
;
A
#
# COMPACT_ATOMS: atom_id res chain seq x y z
N MET A 1 8.70 -13.62 14.13
CA MET A 1 7.54 -13.34 15.01
C MET A 1 7.01 -11.97 14.63
N VAL A 2 6.00 -11.90 13.74
CA VAL A 2 5.47 -10.62 13.24
C VAL A 2 4.50 -10.09 14.29
N VAL A 3 4.87 -9.00 14.95
CA VAL A 3 3.99 -8.32 15.91
C VAL A 3 2.98 -7.50 15.11
N ILE A 4 1.86 -8.15 14.75
CA ILE A 4 0.62 -7.45 14.42
C ILE A 4 -0.17 -7.37 15.73
N MET A 5 -0.02 -6.27 16.45
CA MET A 5 -0.85 -5.89 17.60
C MET A 5 -0.67 -4.37 17.72
N ILE A 6 -1.69 -3.52 17.64
CA ILE A 6 -2.79 -3.37 18.60
C ILE A 6 -3.93 -2.63 17.89
N MET A 7 -5.13 -3.21 17.87
CA MET A 7 -6.40 -2.49 17.99
C MET A 7 -7.46 -3.49 18.45
N VAL A 8 -7.55 -3.66 19.77
CA VAL A 8 -8.70 -4.25 20.45
C VAL A 8 -8.98 -3.33 21.63
N ASN A 9 -10.07 -2.57 21.56
CA ASN A 9 -10.43 -1.61 22.60
C ASN A 9 -11.06 -2.25 23.85
N ASP A 10 -11.11 -3.59 23.96
CA ASP A 10 -11.90 -4.24 25.02
C ASP A 10 -11.17 -5.38 25.78
N ILE A 11 -9.84 -5.52 25.68
CA ILE A 11 -9.12 -6.51 26.51
C ILE A 11 -7.91 -5.87 27.22
N LEU A 12 -8.12 -5.52 28.50
CA LEU A 12 -7.15 -5.48 29.60
C LEU A 12 -5.87 -4.62 29.45
N TYR A 13 -5.99 -3.29 29.53
CA TYR A 13 -5.09 -2.36 30.26
C TYR A 13 -5.47 -0.92 29.87
N VAL A 14 -5.79 -0.04 30.83
CA VAL A 14 -5.99 1.40 30.55
C VAL A 14 -4.62 2.05 30.33
N ARG A 15 -4.01 1.82 29.16
CA ARG A 15 -2.81 2.55 28.74
C ARG A 15 -3.24 3.91 28.17
N PRO A 16 -2.49 4.98 28.42
CA PRO A 16 -2.73 6.25 27.76
C PRO A 16 -2.67 6.06 26.25
N LEU A 17 -3.62 6.69 25.54
CA LEU A 17 -3.64 6.66 24.08
C LEU A 17 -2.34 7.27 23.54
N HIS A 18 -1.62 6.47 22.77
CA HIS A 18 -0.41 6.89 22.08
C HIS A 18 -0.74 7.84 20.92
N ARG A 19 0.07 8.89 20.74
CA ARG A 19 -0.21 9.99 19.79
C ARG A 19 0.48 9.87 18.43
N TYR A 20 1.40 8.93 18.27
CA TYR A 20 2.16 8.77 17.04
C TYR A 20 1.32 8.05 15.97
N PHE A 21 1.66 8.32 14.72
CA PHE A 21 1.03 7.69 13.58
C PHE A 21 1.74 6.35 13.31
N TYR A 22 0.95 5.29 13.26
CA TYR A 22 1.34 4.05 12.59
C TYR A 22 0.24 3.68 11.62
N MET A 23 0.62 3.09 10.50
CA MET A 23 -0.32 2.63 9.48
C MET A 23 -1.25 1.52 10.01
N SER A 24 -0.87 0.86 11.11
CA SER A 24 -1.73 -0.06 11.84
C SER A 24 -3.00 0.60 12.40
N ASN A 25 -3.01 1.92 12.55
CA ASN A 25 -4.20 2.68 12.96
C ASN A 25 -5.39 2.54 12.00
N LEU A 26 -5.17 2.04 10.77
CA LEU A 26 -6.21 1.79 9.78
C LEU A 26 -6.76 0.36 9.84
N HIS A 27 -6.20 -0.56 10.64
CA HIS A 27 -6.67 -1.94 10.69
C HIS A 27 -8.16 -2.11 11.10
N PRO A 28 -8.75 -1.28 11.96
CA PRO A 28 -10.17 -1.37 12.26
C PRO A 28 -11.06 -1.20 11.03
N ILE A 29 -10.72 -0.27 10.12
CA ILE A 29 -11.54 -0.08 8.92
C ILE A 29 -11.42 -1.26 7.97
N TRP A 30 -10.24 -1.86 7.86
CA TRP A 30 -10.05 -3.08 7.07
C TRP A 30 -10.82 -4.28 7.63
N SER A 31 -10.88 -4.42 8.96
CA SER A 31 -11.60 -5.50 9.64
C SER A 31 -13.11 -5.27 9.79
N GLY A 32 -13.65 -4.16 9.26
CA GLY A 32 -15.06 -3.82 9.39
C GLY A 32 -15.47 -3.23 10.75
N CYS A 33 -14.49 -2.97 11.63
CA CYS A 33 -14.67 -2.43 12.98
C CYS A 33 -14.83 -0.89 12.98
N TYR A 34 -15.81 -0.36 12.24
CA TYR A 34 -16.08 1.08 12.11
C TYR A 34 -16.79 1.71 13.31
N GLY A 35 -17.25 0.88 14.26
CA GLY A 35 -18.22 1.25 15.29
C GLY A 35 -19.68 0.99 14.85
N PRO A 36 -20.67 1.47 15.63
CA PRO A 36 -22.09 1.31 15.32
C PRO A 36 -22.45 1.83 13.93
N GLU A 37 -23.42 1.19 13.25
CA GLU A 37 -23.78 1.47 11.86
C GLU A 37 -24.05 2.96 11.57
N GLY A 38 -24.85 3.61 12.42
CA GLY A 38 -25.17 5.05 12.30
C GLY A 38 -23.99 6.01 12.47
N SER A 39 -22.81 5.51 12.87
CA SER A 39 -21.60 6.31 13.07
C SER A 39 -20.53 6.09 12.00
N ARG A 40 -20.66 5.08 11.13
CA ARG A 40 -19.59 4.64 10.21
C ARG A 40 -19.11 5.75 9.27
N ALA A 41 -20.03 6.50 8.66
CA ALA A 41 -19.68 7.63 7.78
C ALA A 41 -18.85 8.69 8.51
N ARG A 42 -19.24 9.03 9.74
CA ARG A 42 -18.51 9.98 10.60
C ARG A 42 -17.14 9.43 11.02
N THR A 43 -17.04 8.12 11.28
CA THR A 43 -15.75 7.46 11.56
C THR A 43 -14.82 7.57 10.36
N MET A 44 -15.32 7.33 9.14
CA MET A 44 -14.55 7.46 7.90
C MET A 44 -14.09 8.89 7.65
N GLU A 45 -14.98 9.87 7.82
CA GLU A 45 -14.64 11.30 7.70
C GLU A 45 -13.50 11.69 8.67
N LYS A 46 -13.58 11.26 9.93
CA LYS A 46 -12.54 11.49 10.93
C LYS A 46 -11.22 10.82 10.57
N LEU A 47 -11.26 9.60 10.04
CA LEU A 47 -10.06 8.89 9.61
C LEU A 47 -9.39 9.63 8.46
N ILE A 48 -10.12 9.98 7.40
CA ILE A 48 -9.57 10.69 6.24
C ILE A 48 -8.99 12.03 6.68
N LYS A 49 -9.68 12.77 7.55
CA LYS A 49 -9.16 14.01 8.15
C LYS A 49 -7.89 13.76 8.96
N TYR A 50 -7.82 12.67 9.71
CA TYR A 50 -6.63 12.28 10.46
C TYR A 50 -5.43 11.99 9.55
N LEU A 51 -5.62 11.25 8.45
CA LEU A 51 -4.55 10.96 7.47
C LEU A 51 -4.03 12.25 6.82
N ASN A 52 -4.93 13.14 6.42
CA ASN A 52 -4.58 14.46 5.89
C ASN A 52 -3.79 15.28 6.91
N ASN A 53 -4.27 15.38 8.15
CA ASN A 53 -3.61 16.16 9.21
C ASN A 53 -2.23 15.60 9.60
N LYS A 54 -2.06 14.27 9.54
CA LYS A 54 -0.75 13.64 9.76
C LYS A 54 0.19 13.82 8.57
N GLY A 55 -0.32 14.26 7.41
CA GLY A 55 0.48 14.51 6.21
C GLY A 55 1.06 13.23 5.61
N VAL A 56 0.46 12.06 5.86
CA VAL A 56 0.96 10.76 5.37
C VAL A 56 0.56 10.50 3.92
N LEU A 57 -0.42 11.24 3.39
CA LEU A 57 -0.89 11.11 2.01
C LEU A 57 0.00 11.85 1.00
N LYS A 58 0.88 12.75 1.46
CA LYS A 58 1.73 13.58 0.60
C LYS A 58 2.87 12.81 -0.09
N TYR A 59 3.13 11.57 0.34
CA TYR A 59 4.25 10.78 -0.14
C TYR A 59 3.87 10.01 -1.41
N ASP A 60 4.67 10.19 -2.45
CA ASP A 60 4.43 9.59 -3.75
C ASP A 60 4.79 8.10 -3.80
N GLY A 61 5.70 7.64 -2.93
CA GLY A 61 6.14 6.25 -2.82
C GLY A 61 5.20 5.33 -2.03
N GLY A 62 3.97 5.79 -1.73
CA GLY A 62 3.02 5.11 -0.83
C GLY A 62 2.98 5.74 0.57
N MET A 63 2.18 5.17 1.48
CA MET A 63 2.08 5.67 2.86
C MET A 63 3.17 5.08 3.76
N PRO A 64 3.82 5.87 4.63
CA PRO A 64 4.86 5.34 5.50
C PRO A 64 4.28 4.47 6.61
N THR A 65 5.09 3.54 7.12
CA THR A 65 4.73 2.68 8.25
C THR A 65 4.42 3.48 9.50
N SER A 66 5.24 4.49 9.77
CA SER A 66 5.11 5.44 10.87
C SER A 66 5.64 6.81 10.43
N LEU A 67 5.60 7.81 11.32
CA LEU A 67 6.30 9.08 11.10
C LEU A 67 7.61 9.17 11.91
N GLU A 68 8.02 8.08 12.55
CA GLU A 68 9.24 8.03 13.36
C GLU A 68 10.41 7.59 12.51
N ASP A 69 11.48 8.39 12.47
CA ASP A 69 12.73 8.05 11.78
C ASP A 69 13.72 7.45 12.79
N SER A 70 13.45 6.20 13.17
CA SER A 70 14.25 5.48 14.18
C SER A 70 15.46 4.74 13.59
N GLY A 71 15.56 4.69 12.25
CA GLY A 71 16.47 3.80 11.54
C GLY A 71 16.05 2.32 11.51
N GLN A 72 14.93 1.94 12.12
CA GLN A 72 14.39 0.58 12.09
C GLN A 72 13.56 0.30 10.83
N GLN A 73 13.37 -0.98 10.49
CA GLN A 73 12.73 -1.35 9.23
C GLN A 73 11.22 -1.02 9.18
N TRP A 74 10.55 -1.02 10.34
CA TRP A 74 9.11 -0.80 10.48
C TRP A 74 8.78 0.65 10.88
N ASP A 75 9.56 1.59 10.36
CA ASP A 75 9.48 3.00 10.68
C ASP A 75 9.72 3.85 9.42
N PHE A 76 9.55 5.18 9.54
CA PHE A 76 9.86 6.10 8.45
C PHE A 76 11.32 5.90 7.97
N PRO A 77 11.60 5.91 6.65
CA PRO A 77 10.71 6.21 5.52
C PRO A 77 10.12 4.96 4.84
N ASN A 78 10.07 3.81 5.50
CA ASN A 78 9.68 2.55 4.86
C ASN A 78 8.16 2.40 4.72
N ALA A 79 7.74 1.91 3.55
CA ALA A 79 6.41 1.38 3.27
C ALA A 79 6.49 -0.12 2.98
N TRP A 80 5.57 -0.88 3.57
CA TRP A 80 5.47 -2.33 3.40
C TRP A 80 4.16 -2.69 2.69
N ALA A 81 4.25 -3.62 1.73
CA ALA A 81 3.09 -4.04 0.93
C ALA A 81 1.88 -4.48 1.77
N PRO A 82 2.03 -5.27 2.85
CA PRO A 82 0.89 -5.66 3.68
C PRO A 82 0.16 -4.46 4.29
N LEU A 83 0.89 -3.43 4.74
CA LEU A 83 0.27 -2.24 5.32
C LEU A 83 -0.47 -1.42 4.26
N GLN A 84 0.13 -1.26 3.07
CA GLN A 84 -0.55 -0.61 1.94
C GLN A 84 -1.85 -1.34 1.59
N HIS A 85 -1.78 -2.66 1.45
CA HIS A 85 -2.93 -3.48 1.13
C HIS A 85 -4.07 -3.32 2.14
N LEU A 86 -3.77 -3.42 3.44
CA LEU A 86 -4.80 -3.29 4.48
C LEU A 86 -5.45 -1.91 4.45
N ALA A 87 -4.66 -0.84 4.29
CA ALA A 87 -5.20 0.51 4.20
C ALA A 87 -6.07 0.72 2.95
N ILE A 88 -5.57 0.33 1.78
CA ILE A 88 -6.27 0.48 0.50
C ILE A 88 -7.56 -0.34 0.50
N MET A 89 -7.51 -1.60 0.91
CA MET A 89 -8.68 -2.47 0.97
C MET A 89 -9.70 -1.98 1.99
N GLY A 90 -9.27 -1.50 3.17
CA GLY A 90 -10.19 -0.95 4.16
C GLY A 90 -10.94 0.29 3.66
N LEU A 91 -10.28 1.13 2.86
CA LEU A 91 -10.91 2.28 2.21
C LEU A 91 -11.84 1.85 1.07
N TYR A 92 -11.41 0.88 0.26
CA TYR A 92 -12.19 0.31 -0.84
C TYR A 92 -13.50 -0.32 -0.34
N GLU A 93 -13.47 -1.10 0.75
CA GLU A 93 -14.69 -1.66 1.34
C GLU A 93 -15.60 -0.57 1.93
N ALA A 94 -15.03 0.55 2.35
CA ALA A 94 -15.78 1.71 2.86
C ALA A 94 -16.36 2.62 1.75
N ARG A 95 -16.21 2.28 0.46
CA ARG A 95 -16.72 3.11 -0.67
C ARG A 95 -18.21 3.42 -0.59
N ASN A 96 -19.02 2.47 -0.12
CA ASN A 96 -20.46 2.64 0.06
C ASN A 96 -20.83 3.37 1.37
N ILE A 97 -19.85 3.62 2.24
CA ILE A 97 -20.01 4.31 3.52
C ILE A 97 -19.68 5.80 3.35
N HIS A 98 -18.64 6.14 2.58
CA HIS A 98 -18.20 7.51 2.38
C HIS A 98 -17.54 7.68 1.00
N HIS A 99 -18.06 8.56 0.15
CA HIS A 99 -17.59 8.75 -1.24
C HIS A 99 -16.07 8.99 -1.36
N ALA A 100 -15.49 9.82 -0.49
CA ALA A 100 -14.05 10.08 -0.51
C ALA A 100 -13.17 8.86 -0.21
N ALA A 101 -13.74 7.78 0.35
CA ALA A 101 -12.98 6.54 0.61
C ALA A 101 -12.63 5.81 -0.69
N GLU A 102 -13.52 5.84 -1.70
CA GLU A 102 -13.26 5.22 -2.99
C GLU A 102 -12.09 5.91 -3.70
N GLU A 103 -12.16 7.22 -3.84
CA GLU A 103 -11.13 8.01 -4.51
C GLU A 103 -9.78 7.90 -3.80
N LEU A 104 -9.78 7.96 -2.46
CA LEU A 104 -8.54 7.79 -1.69
C LEU A 104 -7.98 6.37 -1.83
N SER A 105 -8.83 5.34 -1.90
CA SER A 105 -8.36 3.96 -2.12
C SER A 105 -7.67 3.82 -3.48
N PHE A 106 -8.22 4.45 -4.52
CA PHE A 106 -7.65 4.43 -5.86
C PHE A 106 -6.33 5.21 -5.93
N GLU A 107 -6.28 6.43 -5.37
CA GLU A 107 -5.06 7.26 -5.35
C GLU A 107 -3.89 6.51 -4.68
N LEU A 108 -4.16 5.83 -3.57
CA LEU A 108 -3.17 5.04 -2.85
C LEU A 108 -2.74 3.79 -3.63
N ALA A 109 -3.69 3.13 -4.31
CA ALA A 109 -3.39 2.00 -5.18
C ALA A 109 -2.50 2.41 -6.35
N GLU A 110 -2.80 3.53 -7.01
CA GLU A 110 -2.01 4.07 -8.11
C GLU A 110 -0.59 4.43 -7.65
N LYS A 111 -0.44 5.12 -6.51
CA LYS A 111 0.88 5.42 -5.90
C LYS A 111 1.68 4.16 -5.65
N TRP A 112 1.05 3.14 -5.07
CA TRP A 112 1.74 1.89 -4.77
C TRP A 112 2.14 1.15 -6.06
N ILE A 113 1.22 0.95 -7.00
CA ILE A 113 1.53 0.25 -8.26
C ILE A 113 2.63 0.97 -9.03
N ARG A 114 2.57 2.30 -9.14
CA ARG A 114 3.62 3.10 -9.78
C ARG A 114 4.97 2.94 -9.12
N THR A 115 5.00 2.89 -7.79
CA THR A 115 6.24 2.65 -7.01
C THR A 115 6.82 1.27 -7.30
N ASN A 116 5.98 0.23 -7.28
CA ASN A 116 6.42 -1.14 -7.58
C ASN A 116 6.90 -1.28 -9.03
N TRP A 117 6.15 -0.71 -9.97
CA TRP A 117 6.46 -0.74 -11.39
C TRP A 117 7.78 -0.03 -11.71
N LYS A 118 7.99 1.18 -11.19
CA LYS A 118 9.23 1.92 -11.38
C LYS A 118 10.43 1.17 -10.79
N GLY A 119 10.29 0.65 -9.57
CA GLY A 119 11.35 -0.15 -8.94
C GLY A 119 11.68 -1.41 -9.73
N TYR A 120 10.65 -2.08 -10.28
CA TYR A 120 10.85 -3.25 -11.13
C TYR A 120 11.52 -2.92 -12.46
N GLN A 121 11.15 -1.81 -13.10
CA GLN A 121 11.79 -1.37 -14.34
C GLN A 121 13.28 -1.05 -14.16
N GLU A 122 13.63 -0.37 -13.07
CA GLU A 122 15.02 0.08 -12.81
C GLU A 122 15.91 -1.03 -12.25
N LEU A 123 15.37 -1.89 -11.38
CA LEU A 123 16.15 -2.84 -10.57
C LEU A 123 15.84 -4.30 -10.89
N HIS A 124 14.92 -4.57 -11.82
CA HIS A 124 14.50 -5.90 -12.26
C HIS A 124 13.99 -6.83 -11.15
N ALA A 125 13.51 -6.25 -10.04
CA ALA A 125 12.94 -6.97 -8.92
C ALA A 125 11.91 -6.12 -8.16
N MET A 126 10.99 -6.82 -7.48
CA MET A 126 10.12 -6.20 -6.49
C MET A 126 10.69 -6.43 -5.08
N PHE A 127 10.70 -5.41 -4.25
CA PHE A 127 11.37 -5.44 -2.94
C PHE A 127 10.40 -5.67 -1.80
N GLU A 128 10.91 -6.17 -0.68
CA GLU A 128 10.11 -6.40 0.53
C GLU A 128 9.48 -5.11 1.09
N LYS A 129 10.16 -3.97 0.91
CA LYS A 129 9.77 -2.64 1.38
C LYS A 129 10.31 -1.57 0.45
N TYR A 130 9.62 -0.43 0.39
CA TYR A 130 9.95 0.71 -0.46
C TYR A 130 10.11 1.99 0.36
N ASN A 131 10.85 2.95 -0.16
CA ASN A 131 11.01 4.26 0.46
C ASN A 131 9.89 5.20 -0.03
N VAL A 132 9.10 5.74 0.90
CA VAL A 132 7.95 6.59 0.53
C VAL A 132 8.35 7.94 -0.08
N THR A 133 9.57 8.40 0.18
CA THR A 133 10.06 9.71 -0.29
C THR A 133 10.60 9.67 -1.73
N VAL A 134 10.89 8.48 -2.26
CA VAL A 134 11.44 8.31 -3.61
C VAL A 134 10.75 7.13 -4.30
N VAL A 135 9.90 7.44 -5.27
CA VAL A 135 9.16 6.45 -6.06
C VAL A 135 10.12 5.48 -6.73
N GLY A 136 9.86 4.18 -6.59
CA GLY A 136 10.67 3.10 -7.14
C GLY A 136 11.83 2.64 -6.26
N LYS A 137 12.26 3.46 -5.29
CA LYS A 137 13.42 3.15 -4.46
C LYS A 137 13.08 2.11 -3.40
N ALA A 138 13.92 1.08 -3.30
CA ALA A 138 13.86 0.12 -2.20
C ALA A 138 14.02 0.83 -0.84
N GLY A 139 13.31 0.33 0.17
CA GLY A 139 13.48 0.79 1.56
C GLY A 139 14.78 0.25 2.17
N GLY A 140 14.99 0.50 3.46
CA GLY A 140 16.22 0.09 4.16
C GLY A 140 16.10 0.12 5.67
N GLY A 141 17.24 0.26 6.36
CA GLY A 141 17.31 0.32 7.82
C GLY A 141 17.20 -1.04 8.51
N GLY A 142 17.33 -1.02 9.84
CA GLY A 142 17.32 -2.17 10.73
C GLY A 142 18.51 -3.12 10.52
N GLU A 143 18.26 -4.40 10.80
CA GLU A 143 19.33 -5.40 11.00
C GLU A 143 19.92 -6.00 9.72
N TYR A 144 19.26 -5.86 8.56
CA TYR A 144 19.69 -6.49 7.31
C TYR A 144 19.28 -5.70 6.06
N GLU A 145 20.01 -5.95 4.97
CA GLU A 145 19.80 -5.34 3.66
C GLU A 145 18.46 -5.74 3.02
N VAL A 146 17.90 -4.84 2.23
CA VAL A 146 16.59 -5.05 1.60
C VAL A 146 16.58 -6.25 0.63
N GLN A 147 15.53 -7.08 0.70
CA GLN A 147 15.42 -8.31 -0.10
C GLN A 147 14.60 -8.15 -1.39
N PRO A 148 15.08 -8.64 -2.55
CA PRO A 148 14.34 -8.68 -3.81
C PRO A 148 13.46 -9.94 -3.96
N GLY A 149 12.50 -9.93 -4.90
CA GLY A 149 11.65 -11.07 -5.25
C GLY A 149 10.55 -11.38 -4.24
N PHE A 150 10.08 -10.37 -3.49
CA PHE A 150 9.29 -10.61 -2.27
C PHE A 150 7.81 -10.90 -2.52
N GLY A 151 7.32 -12.03 -1.98
CA GLY A 151 5.99 -12.57 -2.27
C GLY A 151 4.81 -11.64 -1.95
N TRP A 152 4.81 -10.93 -0.81
CA TRP A 152 3.72 -10.00 -0.51
C TRP A 152 3.69 -8.81 -1.49
N SER A 153 4.83 -8.39 -2.04
CA SER A 153 4.87 -7.19 -2.89
C SER A 153 4.24 -7.53 -4.22
N ASN A 154 4.61 -8.69 -4.76
CA ASN A 154 4.01 -9.27 -5.95
C ASN A 154 2.50 -9.48 -5.76
N GLY A 155 2.09 -10.14 -4.67
CA GLY A 155 0.69 -10.47 -4.41
C GLY A 155 -0.18 -9.22 -4.24
N VAL A 156 0.30 -8.21 -3.52
CA VAL A 156 -0.42 -6.95 -3.36
C VAL A 156 -0.52 -6.18 -4.68
N ALA A 157 0.56 -6.10 -5.46
CA ALA A 157 0.51 -5.45 -6.76
C ALA A 157 -0.50 -6.14 -7.70
N MET A 158 -0.51 -7.47 -7.76
CA MET A 158 -1.48 -8.23 -8.54
C MET A 158 -2.92 -7.96 -8.09
N ARG A 159 -3.18 -7.97 -6.78
CA ARG A 159 -4.53 -7.69 -6.24
C ARG A 159 -5.01 -6.28 -6.59
N LEU A 160 -4.14 -5.29 -6.52
CA LEU A 160 -4.52 -3.92 -6.85
C LEU A 160 -4.71 -3.73 -8.36
N LEU A 161 -3.92 -4.39 -9.20
CA LEU A 161 -4.12 -4.42 -10.65
C LEU A 161 -5.44 -5.09 -11.04
N GLU A 162 -5.83 -6.16 -10.34
CA GLU A 162 -7.14 -6.80 -10.53
C GLU A 162 -8.30 -5.86 -10.20
N LEU A 163 -8.19 -5.09 -9.10
CA LEU A 163 -9.26 -4.22 -8.62
C LEU A 163 -9.37 -2.87 -9.35
N PHE A 164 -8.24 -2.30 -9.77
CA PHE A 164 -8.16 -0.93 -10.26
C PHE A 164 -7.56 -0.83 -11.67
N GLY A 165 -7.21 -1.96 -12.31
CA GLY A 165 -6.48 -1.99 -13.59
C GLY A 165 -7.19 -1.32 -14.75
N ASP A 166 -8.51 -1.21 -14.71
CA ASP A 166 -9.33 -0.48 -15.68
C ASP A 166 -9.23 1.04 -15.55
N ARG A 167 -8.91 1.54 -14.35
CA ARG A 167 -8.74 2.97 -14.03
C ARG A 167 -7.29 3.44 -14.10
N LEU A 168 -6.32 2.53 -13.98
CA LEU A 168 -4.90 2.89 -13.98
C LEU A 168 -4.47 3.38 -15.37
N THR A 169 -3.73 4.49 -15.40
CA THR A 169 -3.13 4.99 -16.63
C THR A 169 -1.63 4.70 -16.65
N PRO A 170 -1.06 4.28 -17.80
CA PRO A 170 0.38 4.26 -17.97
C PRO A 170 0.84 5.70 -18.20
N THR A 171 1.05 6.46 -17.12
CA THR A 171 1.64 7.79 -17.22
C THR A 171 3.12 7.72 -16.87
N GLU A 172 3.94 7.68 -17.93
CA GLU A 172 5.22 8.39 -17.90
C GLU A 172 4.97 9.84 -18.30
N GLY A 173 5.68 10.79 -17.67
CA GLY A 173 5.41 12.22 -17.82
C GLY A 173 5.35 12.70 -19.28
N ASN A 174 4.36 13.56 -19.55
CA ASN A 174 4.10 14.28 -20.81
C ASN A 174 3.87 13.44 -22.07
N SER A 175 2.61 13.29 -22.47
CA SER A 175 2.05 13.99 -23.65
C SER A 175 0.60 13.60 -23.89
N ALA A 176 -0.17 14.58 -24.37
CA ALA A 176 -1.52 14.40 -24.87
C ALA A 176 -1.57 13.32 -25.98
N ALA A 177 -2.18 12.18 -25.68
CA ALA A 177 -2.95 11.36 -26.62
C ALA A 177 -3.58 10.21 -25.81
N SER A 178 -4.91 10.11 -25.84
CA SER A 178 -5.63 8.95 -25.30
C SER A 178 -5.15 7.66 -25.99
N PRO A 179 -5.11 6.53 -25.27
CA PRO A 179 -5.52 5.30 -25.92
C PRO A 179 -6.40 4.41 -25.05
N THR A 180 -7.46 3.96 -25.70
CA THR A 180 -8.25 2.76 -25.42
C THR A 180 -7.39 1.52 -25.23
N LEU A 181 -7.75 0.70 -24.23
CA LEU A 181 -7.48 -0.73 -24.06
C LEU A 181 -6.11 -1.24 -24.56
N SER A 182 -5.16 -1.47 -23.66
CA SER A 182 -4.24 -2.63 -23.71
C SER A 182 -3.29 -2.64 -22.51
N LEU A 183 -3.67 -3.27 -21.39
CA LEU A 183 -2.68 -3.66 -20.36
C LEU A 183 -3.05 -4.88 -19.50
N ALA A 184 -4.02 -5.69 -19.93
CA ALA A 184 -4.25 -7.00 -19.32
C ALA A 184 -3.25 -8.09 -19.81
N LEU A 185 -2.43 -7.82 -20.84
CA LEU A 185 -1.58 -8.84 -21.47
C LEU A 185 -0.11 -8.85 -21.03
N GLY A 186 0.42 -7.74 -20.50
CA GLY A 186 1.85 -7.59 -20.20
C GLY A 186 2.34 -8.40 -18.99
N LEU A 187 1.56 -8.41 -17.90
CA LEU A 187 1.92 -9.17 -16.69
C LEU A 187 1.72 -10.68 -16.86
N LEU A 188 0.77 -11.11 -17.71
CA LEU A 188 0.50 -12.54 -17.93
C LEU A 188 1.60 -13.21 -18.78
N MET A 189 2.20 -12.49 -19.74
CA MET A 189 3.26 -13.04 -20.60
C MET A 189 4.65 -13.06 -19.93
N GLY A 190 4.91 -12.15 -18.98
CA GLY A 190 6.14 -12.18 -18.18
C GLY A 190 6.26 -13.42 -17.30
N LEU A 191 5.12 -13.92 -16.78
CA LEU A 191 5.09 -15.12 -15.94
C LEU A 191 5.12 -16.43 -16.75
N LEU A 192 4.67 -16.43 -18.00
CA LEU A 192 4.70 -17.62 -18.88
C LEU A 192 6.05 -17.85 -19.56
N SER A 193 6.88 -16.81 -19.71
CA SER A 193 8.20 -16.92 -20.35
C SER A 193 9.31 -17.43 -19.41
N LEU A 194 9.07 -17.50 -18.10
CA LEU A 194 10.00 -18.04 -17.10
C LEU A 194 9.77 -19.54 -16.79
N GLY A 195 8.76 -20.17 -17.38
CA GLY A 195 8.38 -21.56 -17.12
C GLY A 195 8.99 -22.64 -18.02
N VAL A 196 9.75 -22.27 -19.07
CA VAL A 196 10.32 -23.24 -20.02
C VAL A 196 11.79 -22.97 -20.25
N ARG A 197 12.62 -23.26 -19.24
CA ARG A 197 14.04 -23.59 -19.42
C ARG A 197 14.57 -24.32 -18.18
N SER A 198 14.02 -25.50 -17.92
CA SER A 198 14.72 -26.53 -17.13
C SER A 198 15.47 -27.46 -18.08
N GLN A 199 16.70 -27.73 -17.68
CA GLN A 199 17.73 -28.59 -18.27
C GLN A 199 17.21 -29.96 -18.72
N PHE A 200 17.76 -30.51 -19.80
CA PHE A 200 18.61 -31.72 -19.89
C PHE A 200 18.89 -32.03 -21.37
N PHE A 201 19.93 -32.83 -21.61
CA PHE A 201 20.44 -33.30 -22.92
C PHE A 201 19.38 -33.70 -23.94
#